data_AF-A0A068CA29-F1
#
_entry.id   AF-A0A068CA29-F1
#
_cell.length_a   1.000
_cell.length_b   1.000
_cell.length_c   1.000
_cell.angle_alpha   90.00
_cell.angle_beta   90.00
_cell.angle_gamma   90.00
#
_symmetry.space_group_name_H-M   'P 1'
#
loop_
_entity.id
_entity.type
_entity.pdbx_description
1 polymer ?
#
loop_
_entity_poly.entity_id
_entity_poly.type
_entity_poly.pdbx_seq_one_letter_code
_entity_poly.pdbx_strand_id
1 'polypeptide(L)' 'SYGLARCVFNSTDPKDIESIYSEYYNKLEYVRFSGSLGKFVGYTEFGVKQAERLNNDPSVLARRRG' A
#
# COMPACT_ATOMS: atom_id res chain seq x y z
N SER A 1 15.88 4.09 0.14
CA SER A 1 14.50 3.61 -0.06
C SER A 1 13.74 4.66 -0.84
N TYR A 2 12.64 4.30 -1.48
CA TYR A 2 11.69 5.25 -2.04
C TYR A 2 10.27 4.68 -1.98
N GLY A 3 9.29 5.58 -1.85
CA GLY A 3 7.87 5.26 -1.97
C GLY A 3 7.37 5.59 -3.38
N LEU A 4 6.46 4.77 -3.91
CA LEU A 4 5.79 4.99 -5.18
C LEU A 4 4.28 4.94 -4.95
N ALA A 5 3.61 6.05 -5.21
CA ALA A 5 2.15 6.11 -5.30
C ALA A 5 1.74 6.00 -6.77
N ARG A 6 0.82 5.08 -7.10
CA ARG A 6 0.27 4.93 -8.44
C ARG A 6 -1.22 4.64 -8.37
N CYS A 7 -1.95 5.09 -9.39
CA CYS A 7 -3.34 4.72 -9.62
C CYS A 7 -3.42 3.88 -10.89
N VAL A 8 -4.19 2.78 -10.83
CA VAL A 8 -4.47 1.92 -11.98
C VAL A 8 -5.89 2.20 -12.44
N PHE A 9 -6.04 2.62 -13.70
CA PHE A 9 -7.32 2.95 -14.32
C PHE A 9 -7.66 1.86 -15.33
N ASN A 10 -8.52 0.92 -14.93
CA ASN A 10 -8.99 -0.15 -15.83
C ASN A 10 -10.34 0.19 -16.51
N SER A 11 -11.02 1.23 -16.04
CA SER A 11 -12.37 1.63 -16.43
C SER A 11 -12.60 3.10 -16.06
N THR A 12 -13.67 3.69 -16.59
CA THR A 12 -14.13 5.04 -16.21
C THR A 12 -15.01 5.05 -14.96
N ASP A 13 -15.46 3.89 -14.47
CA ASP A 13 -16.14 3.79 -13.18
C ASP A 13 -15.14 4.12 -12.05
N PRO A 14 -15.41 5.13 -11.21
CA PRO A 14 -14.52 5.48 -10.09
C PRO A 14 -14.20 4.32 -9.14
N LYS A 15 -15.08 3.32 -9.03
CA LYS A 15 -14.87 2.14 -8.18
C LYS A 15 -13.79 1.19 -8.70
N ASP A 16 -13.50 1.25 -9.99
CA ASP A 16 -12.48 0.42 -10.65
C ASP A 16 -11.08 1.06 -10.58
N ILE A 17 -10.97 2.26 -10.02
CA ILE A 17 -9.69 2.95 -9.81
C ILE A 17 -9.00 2.34 -8.60
N GLU A 18 -7.88 1.66 -8.82
CA GLU A 18 -7.08 1.06 -7.75
C GLU A 18 -5.92 1.97 -7.37
N SER A 19 -5.94 2.47 -6.13
CA SER A 19 -4.83 3.23 -5.54
C SER A 19 -3.82 2.27 -4.90
N ILE A 20 -2.55 2.40 -5.28
CA ILE A 20 -1.46 1.55 -4.78
C ILE A 20 -0.35 2.44 -4.25
N TYR A 21 0.09 2.15 -3.03
CA TYR A 21 1.28 2.74 -2.47
C TYR A 21 2.30 1.65 -2.14
N SER A 22 3.46 1.69 -2.77
CA SER A 22 4.51 0.68 -2.63
C SER A 22 5.78 1.30 -2.06
N GLU A 23 6.46 0.57 -1.18
CA GLU A 23 7.73 0.96 -0.61
C GLU A 23 8.85 0.02 -1.07
N TYR A 24 9.94 0.61 -1.54
CA TYR A 24 11.07 -0.10 -2.11
C TYR A 24 12.37 0.17 -1.34
N TYR A 25 13.15 -0.89 -1.13
CA TYR A 25 14.52 -0.83 -0.64
C TYR A 25 15.40 -1.72 -1.54
N ASN A 26 16.53 -1.21 -2.04
CA ASN A 26 17.39 -1.91 -3.00
C ASN A 26 16.64 -2.51 -4.20
N LYS A 27 15.68 -1.74 -4.76
CA LYS A 27 14.78 -2.17 -5.86
C LYS A 27 13.85 -3.34 -5.52
N LEU A 28 13.84 -3.81 -4.27
CA LEU A 28 12.93 -4.83 -3.76
C LEU A 28 11.75 -4.16 -3.07
N GLU A 29 10.54 -4.52 -3.49
CA GLU A 29 9.33 -4.11 -2.80
C GLU A 29 9.20 -4.87 -1.49
N TYR A 30 9.08 -4.16 -0.36
CA TYR A 30 8.92 -4.82 0.93
C TYR A 30 7.50 -4.68 1.48
N VAL A 31 6.80 -3.58 1.23
CA VAL A 31 5.42 -3.42 1.69
C VAL A 31 4.59 -2.59 0.69
N ARG A 32 3.30 -2.91 0.57
CA ARG A 32 2.33 -2.20 -0.27
C ARG A 32 1.01 -1.98 0.44
N PHE A 33 0.43 -0.80 0.32
CA PHE A 33 -0.97 -0.54 0.58
C PHE A 33 -1.78 -0.65 -0.72
N SER A 34 -2.92 -1.32 -0.64
CA SER A 34 -3.92 -1.40 -1.73
C SER A 34 -5.21 -0.73 -1.27
N GLY A 35 -5.74 0.17 -2.11
CA GLY A 35 -6.96 0.90 -1.85
C GLY A 35 -8.17 -0.02 -1.71
N SER A 36 -8.31 -0.99 -2.63
CA SER A 36 -9.37 -2.01 -2.57
C SER A 36 -9.28 -2.91 -1.33
N LEU A 37 -8.07 -3.25 -0.87
CA LEU A 37 -7.90 -4.01 0.37
C LEU A 37 -8.00 -3.14 1.64
N GLY A 38 -7.75 -1.85 1.53
CA GLY A 38 -7.74 -0.89 2.63
C GLY A 38 -6.68 -1.17 3.70
N LYS A 39 -5.61 -1.90 3.37
CA LYS A 39 -4.54 -2.33 4.29
C LYS A 39 -3.20 -2.55 3.59
N PHE A 40 -2.14 -2.65 4.38
CA PHE A 40 -0.79 -3.01 3.94
C PHE A 40 -0.59 -4.53 3.86
N VAL A 41 0.17 -4.97 2.86
CA VAL A 41 0.63 -6.34 2.64
C VAL A 41 2.16 -6.32 2.53
N GLY A 42 2.83 -7.22 3.26
CA GLY A 42 4.29 -7.38 3.22
C GLY A 42 4.72 -8.44 2.20
N TYR A 43 5.78 -8.18 1.45
CA TYR A 43 6.34 -9.10 0.44
C TYR A 43 7.69 -9.71 0.83
N THR A 44 8.24 -9.27 1.96
CA THR A 44 9.45 -9.83 2.57
C THR A 44 9.19 -10.05 4.06
N GLU A 45 10.02 -10.83 4.75
CA GLU A 45 9.87 -11.02 6.20
C GLU A 45 9.87 -9.70 6.98
N PHE A 46 10.77 -8.77 6.59
CA PHE A 46 10.77 -7.41 7.12
C PHE A 46 9.47 -6.68 6.77
N GLY A 47 9.03 -6.81 5.53
CA GLY A 47 7.78 -6.25 5.01
C GLY A 47 6.54 -6.69 5.77
N VAL A 48 6.46 -7.97 6.15
CA VAL A 48 5.34 -8.53 6.92
C VAL A 48 5.26 -7.87 8.30
N LYS A 49 6.39 -7.77 9.01
CA LYS A 49 6.46 -7.06 10.30
C LYS A 49 6.07 -5.59 10.18
N GLN A 50 6.49 -4.92 9.10
CA GLN A 50 6.07 -3.53 8.84
C GLN A 50 4.58 -3.44 8.51
N ALA A 51 4.03 -4.36 7.72
CA ALA A 51 2.62 -4.38 7.37
C ALA A 51 1.74 -4.57 8.62
N GLU A 52 2.10 -5.50 9.51
CA GLU A 52 1.43 -5.69 10.81
C GLU A 52 1.44 -4.41 11.63
N ARG A 53 2.60 -3.77 11.78
CA ARG A 53 2.73 -2.51 12.53
C ARG A 53 1.88 -1.39 11.93
N LEU A 54 1.92 -1.21 10.61
CA LEU A 54 1.17 -0.15 9.92
C LEU A 54 -0.34 -0.41 9.93
N ASN A 55 -0.77 -1.67 9.84
CA ASN A 55 -2.17 -2.05 9.91
C ASN A 55 -2.76 -1.89 11.32
N ASN A 56 -1.92 -1.94 12.36
CA ASN A 56 -2.31 -1.68 13.74
C ASN A 56 -2.34 -0.18 14.11
N ASP A 57 -1.98 0.72 13.19
CA ASP A 57 -2.04 2.17 13.38
C ASP A 57 -3.20 2.78 12.56
N PRO A 58 -4.35 3.09 13.19
CA PRO A 58 -5.50 3.68 12.51
C PRO A 58 -5.21 5.02 11.84
N SER A 59 -4.27 5.81 12.37
CA SER A 59 -3.91 7.12 11.80
C SER A 59 -3.24 6.96 10.44
N VAL A 60 -2.38 5.95 10.31
CA VAL A 60 -1.71 5.62 9.06
C VAL A 60 -2.71 5.10 8.03
N LEU A 61 -3.63 4.23 8.44
CA LEU A 61 -4.66 3.70 7.55
C LEU A 61 -5.62 4.81 7.08
N ALA A 62 -6.04 5.70 7.97
CA ALA A 62 -6.91 6.82 7.62
C ALA A 62 -6.25 7.71 6.56
N ARG A 63 -4.97 8.06 6.74
CA ARG A 63 -4.20 8.85 5.75
C ARG A 63 -4.06 8.18 4.39
N ARG A 64 -4.09 6.84 4.32
CA ARG A 64 -3.97 6.10 3.05
C ARG A 64 -5.30 5.84 2.37
N ARG A 65 -6.40 5.88 3.11
CA ARG A 65 -7.78 5.73 2.58
C ARG A 65 -8.38 7.06 2.12
N GLY A 66 -7.91 8.17 2.68
CA GLY A 66 -8.38 9.54 2.40
C GLY A 66 -7.82 10.12 1.11
#